data_AF-A0A3S3J2W6-F1
#
_entry.id   AF-A0A3S3J2W6-F1
#
_cell.length_a   1.000
_cell.length_b   1.000
_cell.length_c   1.000
_cell.angle_alpha   90.00
_cell.angle_beta   90.00
_cell.angle_gamma   90.00
#
_symmetry.space_group_name_H-M   'P 1'
#
loop_
_entity.id
_entity.type
_entity.pdbx_description
1 polymer ?
#
loop_
_entity_poly.entity_id
_entity_poly.type
_entity_poly.pdbx_seq_one_letter_code
_entity_poly.pdbx_strand_id
1 'polypeptide(L)'
;MPLSRRHFLAGAGLTGGTLLANVSVPALARAPLVDAATLGALRRNVGSVQVTALLDGYIDIGSELVIGLAEADAKRLAGASFQKPGPRRAPVNAYLINLGDRLVLVDAGTSDSMGPSLGRLPAAIEAAGVSPDQIDTLLITHMHPDHINGVLTPAGQALFPNAELIVTAADYAFWHDDANMNQAPDGARPFFIGARQAAAAYANRLRQVDGEREAVGAIRTVPLPGHTPGHAGFIVESDGEALFIWGDIVHMATYQFARPDWSIAFDVDSKLAAETRKRTLDRVAADRMLIAGMHLPFPGFGHVARDGQAYRFVPAEWAYEL
;
A
#
# COMPACT_ATOMS: atom_id res chain seq x y z
N MET A 1 -23.55 -19.17 33.08
CA MET A 1 -22.73 -18.61 34.18
C MET A 1 -21.29 -18.55 33.71
N PRO A 2 -20.61 -17.40 33.79
CA PRO A 2 -19.22 -17.30 33.31
C PRO A 2 -18.29 -17.89 34.37
N LEU A 3 -17.41 -18.81 33.96
CA LEU A 3 -16.38 -19.37 34.82
C LEU A 3 -15.26 -18.33 34.99
N SER A 4 -15.23 -17.70 36.17
CA SER A 4 -14.15 -16.82 36.61
C SER A 4 -12.93 -17.65 37.03
N ARG A 5 -11.73 -17.22 36.59
CA ARG A 5 -10.40 -17.80 36.84
C ARG A 5 -9.98 -17.95 38.32
N ARG A 6 -10.86 -17.68 39.29
CA ARG A 6 -10.53 -17.60 40.72
C ARG A 6 -10.66 -18.89 41.53
N HIS A 7 -10.99 -20.04 40.94
CA HIS A 7 -11.23 -21.27 41.72
C HIS A 7 -10.13 -22.36 41.63
N PHE A 8 -8.96 -22.09 41.06
CA PHE A 8 -7.94 -23.15 40.89
C PHE A 8 -6.92 -23.30 42.02
N LEU A 9 -7.07 -22.65 43.17
CA LEU A 9 -6.13 -22.83 44.28
C LEU A 9 -6.88 -22.93 45.62
N ALA A 10 -7.43 -24.12 45.86
CA ALA A 10 -7.82 -24.55 47.21
C ALA A 10 -7.62 -26.07 47.32
N GLY A 11 -6.55 -26.50 47.99
CA GLY A 11 -6.36 -27.91 48.32
C GLY A 11 -4.99 -28.26 48.90
N ALA A 12 -4.92 -28.32 50.24
CA ALA A 12 -3.90 -28.94 51.11
C ALA A 12 -2.47 -28.35 51.08
N GLY A 13 -1.74 -28.09 52.18
CA GLY A 13 -1.85 -28.58 53.55
C GLY A 13 -0.45 -28.98 54.05
N LEU A 14 0.29 -28.02 54.62
CA LEU A 14 1.44 -28.08 55.56
C LEU A 14 2.37 -29.32 55.58
N THR A 15 3.67 -29.13 55.26
CA THR A 15 4.85 -29.44 56.13
C THR A 15 6.18 -29.10 55.43
N GLY A 16 7.11 -28.44 56.14
CA GLY A 16 8.53 -28.35 55.76
C GLY A 16 8.96 -27.04 55.09
N GLY A 17 9.33 -26.04 55.90
CA GLY A 17 9.93 -24.80 55.42
C GLY A 17 11.34 -25.00 54.90
N THR A 18 11.49 -25.36 53.62
CA THR A 18 12.68 -24.99 52.85
C THR A 18 12.45 -23.60 52.28
N LEU A 19 13.16 -22.61 52.82
CA LEU A 19 13.39 -21.34 52.14
C LEU A 19 14.11 -21.64 50.83
N LEU A 20 13.34 -21.93 49.77
CA LEU A 20 13.82 -21.77 48.41
C LEU A 20 14.01 -20.26 48.25
N ALA A 21 15.23 -19.80 48.56
CA ALA A 21 15.67 -18.51 48.07
C ALA A 21 15.40 -18.53 46.57
N ASN A 22 14.54 -17.63 46.09
CA ASN A 22 14.40 -17.36 44.66
C ASN A 22 15.75 -16.81 44.20
N VAL A 23 16.69 -17.72 43.90
CA VAL A 23 17.94 -17.38 43.24
C VAL A 23 17.53 -17.06 41.81
N SER A 24 17.18 -15.80 41.57
CA SER A 24 16.97 -15.26 40.23
C SER A 24 18.27 -15.43 39.48
N VAL A 25 18.39 -16.49 38.68
CA VAL A 25 19.50 -16.65 37.76
C VAL A 25 19.40 -15.49 36.78
N PRO A 26 20.41 -14.60 36.69
CA PRO A 26 20.35 -13.50 35.74
C PRO A 26 20.26 -14.08 34.33
N ALA A 27 19.39 -13.51 33.50
CA ALA A 27 19.32 -13.88 32.08
C ALA A 27 20.69 -13.56 31.44
N LEU A 28 21.43 -14.61 31.05
CA LEU A 28 22.78 -14.49 30.49
C LEU A 28 22.76 -14.11 29.00
N ALA A 29 21.64 -14.33 28.32
CA ALA A 29 21.44 -13.96 26.91
C ALA A 29 20.70 -12.62 26.81
N ARG A 30 21.41 -11.51 27.06
CA ARG A 30 20.87 -10.17 26.87
C ARG A 30 21.18 -9.68 25.45
N ALA A 31 20.17 -9.61 24.59
CA ALA A 31 20.27 -8.91 23.31
C ALA A 31 19.92 -7.42 23.52
N PRO A 32 20.60 -6.48 22.82
CA PRO A 32 20.17 -5.08 22.80
C PRO A 32 18.80 -4.98 22.13
N LEU A 33 17.99 -4.02 22.57
CA LEU A 33 16.82 -3.61 21.79
C LEU A 33 17.31 -3.05 20.46
N VAL A 34 16.73 -3.54 19.37
CA VAL A 34 17.05 -3.07 18.01
C VAL A 34 15.87 -2.24 17.55
N ASP A 35 16.12 -0.95 17.29
CA ASP A 35 15.10 -0.01 16.81
C ASP A 35 14.90 -0.07 15.28
N ALA A 36 15.69 -0.89 14.58
CA ALA A 36 15.55 -1.12 13.15
C ALA A 36 14.30 -1.96 12.85
N ALA A 37 13.44 -1.46 11.96
CA ALA A 37 12.31 -2.22 11.45
C ALA A 37 12.80 -3.48 10.71
N THR A 38 12.06 -4.57 10.83
CA THR A 38 12.30 -5.79 10.05
C THR A 38 12.00 -5.55 8.57
N LEU A 39 12.60 -6.37 7.71
CA LEU A 39 12.47 -6.24 6.25
C LEU A 39 10.99 -6.29 5.82
N GLY A 40 10.57 -5.30 5.03
CA GLY A 40 9.18 -5.12 4.61
C GLY A 40 8.87 -5.82 3.29
N ALA A 41 9.09 -7.13 3.22
CA ALA A 41 8.78 -7.93 2.04
C ALA A 41 7.92 -9.14 2.44
N LEU A 42 6.77 -9.32 1.77
CA LEU A 42 5.92 -10.49 1.97
C LEU A 42 5.43 -11.02 0.63
N ARG A 43 5.76 -12.28 0.37
CA ARG A 43 5.50 -12.98 -0.88
C ARG A 43 4.24 -13.85 -0.78
N ARG A 44 3.55 -13.97 -1.91
CA ARG A 44 2.47 -14.93 -2.14
C ARG A 44 2.40 -15.31 -3.62
N ASN A 45 1.68 -16.37 -3.92
CA ASN A 45 1.33 -16.74 -5.29
C ASN A 45 -0.07 -16.21 -5.65
N VAL A 46 -0.28 -16.05 -6.96
CA VAL A 46 -1.56 -15.85 -7.66
C VAL A 46 -1.48 -16.77 -8.89
N GLY A 47 -2.09 -17.96 -8.81
CA GLY A 47 -1.79 -19.03 -9.75
C GLY A 47 -0.28 -19.32 -9.82
N SER A 48 0.28 -19.37 -11.03
CA SER A 48 1.72 -19.53 -11.26
C SER A 48 2.55 -18.25 -11.10
N VAL A 49 1.92 -17.10 -10.89
CA VAL A 49 2.60 -15.80 -10.77
C VAL A 49 2.97 -15.52 -9.31
N GLN A 50 4.19 -15.09 -9.08
CA GLN A 50 4.66 -14.73 -7.74
C GLN A 50 4.56 -13.22 -7.52
N VAL A 51 3.85 -12.82 -6.47
CA VAL A 51 3.66 -11.40 -6.09
C VAL A 51 4.27 -11.16 -4.71
N THR A 52 5.15 -10.17 -4.62
CA THR A 52 5.79 -9.74 -3.36
C THR A 52 5.36 -8.32 -3.03
N ALA A 53 4.63 -8.14 -1.92
CA ALA A 53 4.39 -6.83 -1.35
C ALA A 53 5.69 -6.29 -0.74
N LEU A 54 6.00 -5.04 -1.04
CA LEU A 54 7.19 -4.34 -0.61
C LEU A 54 6.78 -3.07 0.14
N LEU A 55 7.40 -2.80 1.30
CA LEU A 55 7.09 -1.64 2.13
C LEU A 55 8.16 -0.55 1.94
N ASP A 56 7.76 0.59 1.39
CA ASP A 56 8.61 1.78 1.32
C ASP A 56 8.69 2.51 2.67
N GLY A 57 7.71 2.30 3.54
CA GLY A 57 7.65 2.91 4.86
C GLY A 57 6.24 3.33 5.20
N TYR A 58 6.09 4.50 5.84
CA TYR A 58 4.77 5.02 6.21
C TYR A 58 4.67 6.54 6.18
N ILE A 59 3.43 7.00 6.00
CA ILE A 59 2.97 8.39 6.12
C ILE A 59 1.97 8.46 7.27
N ASP A 60 2.07 9.48 8.12
CA ASP A 60 1.06 9.74 9.15
C ASP A 60 0.02 10.76 8.59
N ILE A 61 -1.17 10.28 8.26
CA ILE A 61 -2.24 11.05 7.61
C ILE A 61 -3.28 11.50 8.66
N GLY A 62 -3.44 12.81 8.82
CA GLY A 62 -4.43 13.38 9.72
C GLY A 62 -5.85 13.31 9.19
N SER A 63 -6.84 13.20 10.08
CA SER A 63 -8.26 13.11 9.71
C SER A 63 -8.81 14.39 9.07
N GLU A 64 -8.15 15.52 9.30
CA GLU A 64 -8.45 16.81 8.67
C GLU A 64 -8.32 16.80 7.14
N LEU A 65 -7.61 15.82 6.58
CA LEU A 65 -7.47 15.63 5.14
C LEU A 65 -8.66 14.88 4.52
N VAL A 66 -9.57 14.33 5.33
CA VAL A 66 -10.72 13.58 4.83
C VAL A 66 -11.88 14.53 4.50
N ILE A 67 -12.31 14.53 3.25
CA ILE A 67 -13.42 15.33 2.75
C ILE A 67 -14.74 14.60 3.01
N GLY A 68 -15.71 15.30 3.60
CA GLY A 68 -17.01 14.73 3.99
C GLY A 68 -17.01 14.07 5.38
N LEU A 69 -15.89 14.15 6.11
CA LEU A 69 -15.73 13.59 7.45
C LEU A 69 -16.79 14.13 8.43
N ALA A 70 -17.68 13.27 8.90
CA ALA A 70 -18.58 13.58 10.01
C ALA A 70 -17.90 13.16 11.33
N GLU A 71 -17.59 14.12 12.19
CA GLU A 71 -16.74 13.90 13.38
C GLU A 71 -17.24 12.79 14.31
N ALA A 72 -18.55 12.73 14.55
CA ALA A 72 -19.17 11.69 15.37
C ALA A 72 -18.98 10.28 14.77
N ASP A 73 -19.15 10.15 13.45
CA ASP A 73 -18.89 8.90 12.74
C ASP A 73 -17.41 8.56 12.74
N ALA A 74 -16.52 9.52 12.50
CA ALA A 74 -15.08 9.33 12.49
C ALA A 74 -14.59 8.80 13.85
N LYS A 75 -15.03 9.42 14.95
CA LYS A 75 -14.72 8.97 16.32
C LYS A 75 -15.23 7.54 16.58
N ARG A 76 -16.46 7.24 16.17
CA ARG A 76 -17.06 5.91 16.31
C ARG A 76 -16.27 4.85 15.53
N LEU A 77 -15.95 5.13 14.26
CA LEU A 77 -15.21 4.22 13.39
C LEU A 77 -13.78 3.98 13.91
N ALA A 78 -13.08 5.05 14.29
CA ALA A 78 -11.75 4.96 14.90
C ALA A 78 -11.76 4.10 16.18
N GLY A 79 -12.74 4.32 17.06
CA GLY A 79 -12.90 3.54 18.30
C GLY A 79 -13.19 2.07 18.03
N ALA A 80 -14.07 1.77 17.06
CA ALA A 80 -14.39 0.40 16.66
C ALA A 80 -13.20 -0.34 16.01
N SER A 81 -12.27 0.39 15.39
CA SER A 81 -11.02 -0.14 14.83
C SER A 81 -9.83 -0.10 15.80
N PHE A 82 -10.05 0.17 17.09
CA PHE A 82 -8.99 0.24 18.12
C PHE A 82 -7.88 1.24 17.78
N GLN A 83 -8.19 2.28 17.02
CA GLN A 83 -7.21 3.29 16.64
C GLN A 83 -6.99 4.28 17.77
N LYS A 84 -5.72 4.57 18.06
CA LYS A 84 -5.35 5.62 19.02
C LYS A 84 -5.79 6.99 18.51
N PRO A 85 -6.02 8.00 19.37
CA PRO A 85 -6.18 9.38 18.92
C PRO A 85 -4.94 9.87 18.12
N GLY A 86 -5.16 10.77 17.16
CA GLY A 86 -4.09 11.38 16.35
C GLY A 86 -4.07 10.90 14.89
N PRO A 87 -3.01 11.26 14.14
CA PRO A 87 -2.84 10.85 12.75
C PRO A 87 -2.88 9.33 12.57
N ARG A 88 -3.25 8.91 11.35
CA ARG A 88 -3.35 7.52 10.94
C ARG A 88 -2.11 7.15 10.16
N ARG A 89 -1.39 6.15 10.67
CA ARG A 89 -0.24 5.59 9.97
C ARG A 89 -0.70 4.78 8.77
N ALA A 90 -0.51 5.32 7.58
CA ALA A 90 -0.73 4.66 6.30
C ALA A 90 0.61 4.10 5.79
N PRO A 91 0.72 2.81 5.45
CA PRO A 91 1.90 2.31 4.78
C PRO A 91 1.96 2.83 3.35
N VAL A 92 3.15 2.80 2.75
CA VAL A 92 3.35 2.96 1.31
C VAL A 92 3.84 1.62 0.78
N ASN A 93 2.91 0.87 0.19
CA ASN A 93 3.18 -0.45 -0.38
C ASN A 93 3.49 -0.31 -1.88
N ALA A 94 4.39 -1.14 -2.38
CA ALA A 94 4.58 -1.42 -3.81
C ALA A 94 4.49 -2.94 -4.02
N TYR A 95 4.33 -3.38 -5.27
CA TYR A 95 4.15 -4.80 -5.57
C TYR A 95 5.08 -5.27 -6.69
N LEU A 96 5.98 -6.18 -6.36
CA LEU A 96 6.87 -6.84 -7.31
C LEU A 96 6.21 -8.13 -7.81
N ILE A 97 6.11 -8.26 -9.13
CA ILE A 97 5.42 -9.36 -9.81
C ILE A 97 6.45 -10.08 -10.69
N ASN A 98 6.69 -11.34 -10.38
CA ASN A 98 7.51 -12.22 -11.20
C ASN A 98 6.59 -13.09 -12.06
N LEU A 99 6.59 -12.82 -13.37
CA LEU A 99 5.83 -13.57 -14.38
C LEU A 99 6.58 -14.81 -14.90
N GLY A 100 7.81 -15.03 -14.45
CA GLY A 100 8.72 -16.10 -14.89
C GLY A 100 9.74 -15.59 -15.91
N ASP A 101 9.28 -14.94 -16.98
CA ASP A 101 10.13 -14.35 -18.03
C ASP A 101 10.35 -12.84 -17.87
N ARG A 102 9.59 -12.19 -16.97
CA ARG A 102 9.63 -10.76 -16.70
C ARG A 102 9.47 -10.45 -15.22
N LEU A 103 10.10 -9.36 -14.79
CA LEU A 103 10.02 -8.84 -13.45
C LEU A 103 9.47 -7.41 -13.47
N VAL A 104 8.22 -7.28 -13.02
CA VAL A 104 7.42 -6.06 -13.08
C VAL A 104 7.28 -5.48 -11.67
N LEU A 105 7.56 -4.20 -11.50
CA LEU A 105 7.30 -3.49 -10.25
C LEU A 105 6.12 -2.53 -10.45
N VAL A 106 5.07 -2.69 -9.64
CA VAL A 106 3.92 -1.78 -9.57
C VAL A 106 4.15 -0.77 -8.46
N ASP A 107 4.26 0.50 -8.86
CA ASP A 107 4.69 1.64 -8.04
C ASP A 107 6.08 1.47 -7.40
N ALA A 108 6.72 2.58 -7.04
CA ALA A 108 8.14 2.63 -6.70
C ALA A 108 8.46 3.39 -5.40
N GLY A 109 7.47 3.80 -4.59
CA GLY A 109 7.75 4.48 -3.34
C GLY A 109 8.27 5.91 -3.55
N THR A 110 8.91 6.48 -2.52
CA THR A 110 9.18 7.93 -2.47
C THR A 110 10.60 8.34 -2.83
N SER A 111 11.56 7.41 -2.95
CA SER A 111 12.99 7.74 -2.74
C SER A 111 13.15 8.49 -1.39
N ASP A 112 13.94 9.55 -1.31
CA ASP A 112 14.08 10.43 -0.15
C ASP A 112 13.15 11.65 -0.16
N SER A 113 12.20 11.71 -1.10
CA SER A 113 11.40 12.92 -1.35
C SER A 113 10.34 13.25 -0.29
N MET A 114 9.98 12.29 0.58
CA MET A 114 8.89 12.44 1.57
C MET A 114 9.32 12.21 3.03
N GLY A 115 10.60 12.41 3.31
CA GLY A 115 11.12 12.39 4.68
C GLY A 115 11.54 11.01 5.19
N PRO A 116 12.02 10.93 6.45
CA PRO A 116 12.82 9.81 6.92
C PRO A 116 12.03 8.53 7.25
N SER A 117 10.70 8.59 7.30
CA SER A 117 9.84 7.42 7.52
C SER A 117 9.63 6.57 6.26
N LEU A 118 10.11 7.03 5.11
CA LEU A 118 9.91 6.44 3.78
C LEU A 118 11.27 6.16 3.10
N GLY A 119 11.25 5.77 1.81
CA GLY A 119 12.46 5.48 1.03
C GLY A 119 13.11 4.14 1.38
N ARG A 120 12.33 3.18 1.91
CA ARG A 120 12.81 1.84 2.28
C ARG A 120 12.64 0.82 1.15
N LEU A 121 12.03 1.21 0.02
CA LEU A 121 11.76 0.28 -1.07
C LEU A 121 13.02 -0.46 -1.58
N PRO A 122 14.20 0.17 -1.78
CA PRO A 122 15.38 -0.56 -2.23
C PRO A 122 15.78 -1.71 -1.30
N ALA A 123 15.69 -1.51 0.02
CA ALA A 123 15.98 -2.55 1.01
C ALA A 123 14.90 -3.64 1.02
N ALA A 124 13.63 -3.30 0.77
CA ALA A 124 12.56 -4.27 0.63
C ALA A 124 12.73 -5.13 -0.64
N ILE A 125 13.17 -4.54 -1.76
CA ILE A 125 13.50 -5.25 -3.01
C ILE A 125 14.64 -6.25 -2.76
N GLU A 126 15.72 -5.81 -2.08
CA GLU A 126 16.83 -6.69 -1.71
C GLU A 126 16.37 -7.84 -0.80
N ALA A 127 15.49 -7.57 0.16
CA ALA A 127 14.89 -8.59 1.02
C ALA A 127 14.06 -9.63 0.25
N ALA A 128 13.52 -9.26 -0.91
CA ALA A 128 12.84 -10.17 -1.82
C ALA A 128 13.80 -11.01 -2.68
N GLY A 129 15.12 -10.81 -2.53
CA GLY A 129 16.16 -11.51 -3.27
C GLY A 129 16.37 -10.96 -4.68
N VAL A 130 16.03 -9.70 -4.91
CA VAL A 130 16.07 -9.03 -6.22
C VAL A 130 16.98 -7.80 -6.14
N SER A 131 17.69 -7.49 -7.22
CA SER A 131 18.39 -6.22 -7.40
C SER A 131 17.65 -5.29 -8.38
N PRO A 132 17.78 -3.96 -8.27
CA PRO A 132 17.08 -3.02 -9.15
C PRO A 132 17.33 -3.23 -10.66
N ASP A 133 18.50 -3.74 -11.06
CA ASP A 133 18.83 -4.03 -12.45
C ASP A 133 18.10 -5.25 -13.02
N GLN A 134 17.51 -6.11 -12.17
CA GLN A 134 16.69 -7.25 -12.62
C GLN A 134 15.26 -6.86 -12.97
N ILE A 135 14.79 -5.68 -12.54
CA ILE A 135 13.44 -5.18 -12.85
C ILE A 135 13.45 -4.59 -14.25
N ASP A 136 12.58 -5.13 -15.12
CA ASP A 136 12.49 -4.77 -16.54
C ASP A 136 11.29 -3.88 -16.88
N THR A 137 10.33 -3.78 -15.96
CA THR A 137 9.10 -3.00 -16.17
C THR A 137 8.70 -2.28 -14.90
N LEU A 138 8.44 -0.98 -15.00
CA LEU A 138 7.80 -0.17 -13.98
C LEU A 138 6.38 0.17 -14.43
N LEU A 139 5.37 -0.31 -13.70
CA LEU A 139 3.96 0.04 -13.90
C LEU A 139 3.54 1.05 -12.83
N ILE A 140 3.20 2.27 -13.23
CA ILE A 140 2.81 3.31 -12.27
C ILE A 140 1.29 3.47 -12.28
N THR A 141 0.66 3.31 -11.11
CA THR A 141 -0.80 3.50 -10.95
C THR A 141 -1.19 4.94 -11.21
N HIS A 142 -0.40 5.88 -10.69
CA HIS A 142 -0.48 7.31 -10.91
C HIS A 142 0.82 8.00 -10.45
N MET A 143 1.09 9.21 -10.91
CA MET A 143 2.38 9.88 -10.76
C MET A 143 2.47 10.75 -9.49
N HIS A 144 1.84 10.35 -8.38
CA HIS A 144 2.09 10.98 -7.10
C HIS A 144 3.48 10.64 -6.54
N PRO A 145 4.05 11.51 -5.68
CA PRO A 145 5.41 11.36 -5.17
C PRO A 145 5.73 10.01 -4.53
N ASP A 146 4.80 9.43 -3.79
CA ASP A 146 4.96 8.15 -3.10
C ASP A 146 4.77 6.92 -3.98
N HIS A 147 4.50 7.13 -5.26
CA HIS A 147 4.37 6.07 -6.25
C HIS A 147 5.47 6.16 -7.30
N ILE A 148 5.78 7.37 -7.78
CA ILE A 148 6.71 7.54 -8.90
C ILE A 148 8.11 8.00 -8.48
N ASN A 149 8.30 8.72 -7.38
CA ASN A 149 9.62 9.33 -7.14
C ASN A 149 10.71 8.30 -6.84
N GLY A 150 10.36 7.14 -6.30
CA GLY A 150 11.32 6.07 -6.05
C GLY A 150 11.79 5.32 -7.29
N VAL A 151 11.34 5.69 -8.49
CA VAL A 151 12.04 5.29 -9.74
C VAL A 151 13.39 6.01 -9.90
N LEU A 152 13.64 7.04 -9.09
CA LEU A 152 14.87 7.81 -9.07
C LEU A 152 15.72 7.46 -7.86
N THR A 153 17.04 7.58 -8.01
CA THR A 153 17.96 7.70 -6.88
C THR A 153 17.82 9.10 -6.24
N PRO A 154 18.32 9.31 -5.00
CA PRO A 154 18.42 10.65 -4.41
C PRO A 154 19.16 11.68 -5.27
N ALA A 155 20.05 11.22 -6.16
CA ALA A 155 20.76 12.06 -7.12
C ALA A 155 19.95 12.39 -8.39
N GLY A 156 18.70 11.93 -8.49
CA GLY A 156 17.81 12.16 -9.64
C GLY A 156 18.10 11.28 -10.86
N GLN A 157 18.86 10.20 -10.69
CA GLN A 157 19.17 9.25 -11.77
C GLN A 157 18.18 8.08 -11.76
N ALA A 158 17.99 7.40 -12.89
CA ALA A 158 17.16 6.18 -12.93
C ALA A 158 17.70 5.10 -11.97
N LEU A 159 16.89 4.66 -11.01
CA LEU A 159 17.23 3.57 -10.08
C LEU A 159 17.16 2.20 -10.76
N PHE A 160 16.28 2.03 -11.74
CA PHE A 160 16.04 0.77 -12.46
C PHE A 160 16.61 0.88 -13.87
N PRO A 161 17.92 0.61 -14.07
CA PRO A 161 18.62 0.93 -15.31
C PRO A 161 18.16 0.11 -16.51
N ASN A 162 17.47 -1.02 -16.32
CA ASN A 162 16.99 -1.90 -17.39
C ASN A 162 15.48 -1.77 -17.67
N ALA A 163 14.73 -1.03 -16.84
CA ALA A 163 13.28 -0.99 -16.92
C ALA A 163 12.70 -0.05 -18.00
N GLU A 164 11.61 -0.49 -18.64
CA GLU A 164 10.63 0.39 -19.30
C GLU A 164 9.74 1.05 -18.24
N LEU A 165 9.54 2.36 -18.31
CA LEU A 165 8.59 3.09 -17.47
C LEU A 165 7.25 3.21 -18.20
N ILE A 166 6.20 2.64 -17.60
CA ILE A 166 4.84 2.68 -18.15
C ILE A 166 3.96 3.50 -17.22
N VAL A 167 3.34 4.53 -17.80
CA VAL A 167 2.39 5.43 -17.14
C VAL A 167 1.13 5.52 -17.99
N THR A 168 0.01 5.98 -17.43
CA THR A 168 -1.17 6.25 -18.26
C THR A 168 -1.02 7.56 -19.02
N ALA A 169 -1.56 7.67 -20.24
CA ALA A 169 -1.42 8.90 -21.03
C ALA A 169 -2.15 10.08 -20.37
N ALA A 170 -3.32 9.81 -19.76
CA ALA A 170 -4.08 10.80 -19.03
C ALA A 170 -3.32 11.39 -17.83
N ASP A 171 -2.59 10.55 -17.07
CA ASP A 171 -1.83 11.05 -15.93
C ASP A 171 -0.57 11.78 -16.40
N TYR A 172 0.14 11.22 -17.38
CA TYR A 172 1.28 11.88 -18.00
C TYR A 172 0.91 13.30 -18.49
N ALA A 173 -0.20 13.42 -19.22
CA ALA A 173 -0.69 14.70 -19.73
C ALA A 173 -1.01 15.69 -18.60
N PHE A 174 -1.66 15.24 -17.52
CA PHE A 174 -1.99 16.10 -16.39
C PHE A 174 -0.75 16.70 -15.72
N TRP A 175 0.25 15.86 -15.39
CA TRP A 175 1.46 16.27 -14.68
C TRP A 175 2.48 17.02 -15.58
N HIS A 176 2.36 16.90 -16.91
CA HIS A 176 3.19 17.63 -17.87
C HIS A 176 2.56 18.93 -18.37
N ASP A 177 1.32 19.23 -17.99
CA ASP A 177 0.66 20.46 -18.37
C ASP A 177 1.07 21.64 -17.45
N ASP A 178 1.59 22.70 -18.05
CA ASP A 178 2.04 23.89 -17.32
C ASP A 178 0.87 24.71 -16.76
N ALA A 179 -0.31 24.68 -17.38
CA ALA A 179 -1.47 25.38 -16.85
C ALA A 179 -1.98 24.72 -15.57
N ASN A 180 -2.01 23.38 -15.52
CA ASN A 180 -2.31 22.61 -14.32
C ASN A 180 -1.31 22.92 -13.21
N MET A 181 -0.01 22.88 -13.50
CA MET A 181 1.04 23.20 -12.52
C MET A 181 0.92 24.65 -12.00
N ASN A 182 0.54 25.59 -12.85
CA ASN A 182 0.40 27.00 -12.48
C ASN A 182 -0.86 27.28 -11.65
N GLN A 183 -1.91 26.47 -11.78
CA GLN A 183 -3.13 26.56 -10.97
C GLN A 183 -3.03 25.75 -9.67
N ALA A 184 -2.07 24.83 -9.58
CA ALA A 184 -1.87 23.99 -8.41
C ALA A 184 -1.49 24.83 -7.17
N PRO A 185 -1.99 24.47 -5.97
CA PRO A 185 -1.51 25.05 -4.72
C PRO A 185 0.01 24.87 -4.57
N ASP A 186 0.68 25.77 -3.85
CA ASP A 186 2.13 25.75 -3.69
C ASP A 186 2.67 24.39 -3.21
N GLY A 187 1.97 23.75 -2.27
CA GLY A 187 2.33 22.42 -1.75
C GLY A 187 2.22 21.28 -2.76
N ALA A 188 1.46 21.44 -3.84
CA ALA A 188 1.29 20.44 -4.89
C ALA A 188 2.25 20.66 -6.07
N ARG A 189 2.84 21.86 -6.24
CA ARG A 189 3.82 22.12 -7.32
C ARG A 189 5.01 21.14 -7.34
N PRO A 190 5.58 20.71 -6.19
CA PRO A 190 6.63 19.69 -6.18
C PRO A 190 6.22 18.35 -6.79
N PHE A 191 4.92 18.02 -6.81
CA PHE A 191 4.43 16.74 -7.35
C PHE A 191 4.61 16.74 -8.88
N PHE A 192 4.27 17.84 -9.54
CA PHE A 192 4.53 18.05 -10.97
C PHE A 192 6.03 17.95 -11.30
N ILE A 193 6.90 18.52 -10.46
CA ILE A 193 8.35 18.49 -10.67
C ILE A 193 8.87 17.05 -10.57
N GLY A 194 8.50 16.31 -9.53
CA GLY A 194 8.90 14.92 -9.33
C GLY A 194 8.43 14.01 -10.47
N ALA A 195 7.15 14.12 -10.85
CA ALA A 195 6.57 13.38 -11.97
C ALA A 195 7.33 13.61 -13.30
N ARG A 196 7.67 14.88 -13.60
CA ARG A 196 8.44 15.24 -14.81
C ARG A 196 9.88 14.74 -14.75
N GLN A 197 10.53 14.82 -13.60
CA GLN A 197 11.89 14.30 -13.41
C GLN A 197 11.95 12.78 -13.59
N ALA A 198 11.00 12.06 -12.99
CA ALA A 198 10.84 10.63 -13.16
C ALA A 198 10.65 10.25 -14.63
N ALA A 199 9.72 10.91 -15.32
CA ALA A 199 9.49 10.67 -16.75
C ALA A 199 10.75 10.96 -17.59
N ALA A 200 11.46 12.05 -17.32
CA ALA A 200 12.67 12.44 -18.05
C ALA A 200 13.81 11.41 -17.90
N ALA A 201 13.99 10.85 -16.70
CA ALA A 201 15.03 9.84 -16.46
C ALA A 201 14.83 8.54 -17.27
N TYR A 202 13.60 8.28 -17.72
CA TYR A 202 13.23 7.09 -18.50
C TYR A 202 12.78 7.44 -19.93
N ALA A 203 12.98 8.66 -20.43
CA ALA A 203 12.38 9.15 -21.68
C ALA A 203 12.58 8.24 -22.91
N ASN A 204 13.74 7.58 -23.05
CA ASN A 204 14.02 6.66 -24.16
C ASN A 204 13.31 5.30 -24.05
N ARG A 205 12.65 5.04 -22.92
CA ARG A 205 11.97 3.79 -22.56
C ARG A 205 10.70 4.10 -21.77
N LEU A 206 10.05 5.20 -22.10
CA LEU A 206 8.77 5.58 -21.54
C LEU A 206 7.68 5.19 -22.51
N ARG A 207 6.68 4.46 -22.01
CA ARG A 207 5.49 4.10 -22.78
C ARG A 207 4.24 4.58 -22.07
N GLN A 208 3.33 5.17 -22.83
CA GLN A 208 2.02 5.57 -22.33
C GLN A 208 0.99 4.50 -22.70
N VAL A 209 0.09 4.19 -21.77
CA VAL A 209 -1.03 3.26 -21.98
C VAL A 209 -2.36 3.95 -21.65
N ASP A 210 -3.43 3.51 -22.30
CA ASP A 210 -4.77 4.05 -22.11
C ASP A 210 -5.82 2.95 -22.10
N GLY A 211 -6.88 3.19 -21.33
CA GLY A 211 -8.03 2.30 -21.25
C GLY A 211 -7.75 0.98 -20.53
N GLU A 212 -8.68 0.04 -20.66
CA GLU A 212 -8.53 -1.33 -20.18
C GLU A 212 -7.89 -2.16 -21.30
N ARG A 213 -6.63 -2.56 -21.10
CA ARG A 213 -5.85 -3.31 -22.09
C ARG A 213 -4.71 -4.08 -21.43
N GLU A 214 -4.08 -4.98 -22.17
CA GLU A 214 -2.82 -5.59 -21.74
C GLU A 214 -1.75 -4.50 -21.54
N ALA A 215 -1.15 -4.50 -20.35
CA ALA A 215 -0.03 -3.63 -19.99
C ALA A 215 1.30 -4.32 -20.31
N VAL A 216 1.48 -5.53 -19.75
CA VAL A 216 2.61 -6.46 -19.95
C VAL A 216 2.17 -7.89 -19.61
N GLY A 217 2.20 -8.81 -20.59
CA GLY A 217 1.98 -10.24 -20.34
C GLY A 217 0.63 -10.54 -19.71
N ALA A 218 0.62 -11.14 -18.51
CA ALA A 218 -0.59 -11.46 -17.78
C ALA A 218 -1.22 -10.28 -16.99
N ILE A 219 -0.69 -9.07 -17.16
CA ILE A 219 -1.11 -7.87 -16.43
C ILE A 219 -1.88 -6.95 -17.35
N ARG A 220 -3.11 -6.58 -16.95
CA ARG A 220 -3.96 -5.64 -17.67
C ARG A 220 -4.25 -4.38 -16.86
N THR A 221 -4.29 -3.23 -17.52
CA THR A 221 -4.67 -1.94 -16.92
C THR A 221 -6.18 -1.87 -16.71
N VAL A 222 -6.61 -1.17 -15.67
CA VAL A 222 -8.02 -0.86 -15.39
C VAL A 222 -8.12 0.63 -15.05
N PRO A 223 -8.81 1.45 -15.85
CA PRO A 223 -8.99 2.88 -15.53
C PRO A 223 -9.77 3.09 -14.24
N LEU A 224 -9.22 3.90 -13.34
CA LEU A 224 -9.77 4.21 -12.03
C LEU A 224 -9.70 5.74 -11.76
N PRO A 225 -10.21 6.59 -12.67
CA PRO A 225 -10.00 8.03 -12.59
C PRO A 225 -10.66 8.64 -11.35
N GLY A 226 -10.09 9.75 -10.90
CA GLY A 226 -10.63 10.61 -9.85
C GLY A 226 -9.56 11.04 -8.86
N HIS A 227 -8.83 10.08 -8.29
CA HIS A 227 -7.69 10.39 -7.41
C HIS A 227 -6.65 11.23 -8.15
N THR A 228 -6.27 10.77 -9.33
CA THR A 228 -5.71 11.59 -10.40
C THR A 228 -6.48 11.31 -11.70
N PRO A 229 -6.35 12.16 -12.74
CA PRO A 229 -7.10 11.96 -13.99
C PRO A 229 -6.80 10.63 -14.69
N GLY A 230 -5.55 10.17 -14.62
CA GLY A 230 -5.13 8.91 -15.23
C GLY A 230 -4.87 7.79 -14.23
N HIS A 231 -5.35 7.90 -13.00
CA HIS A 231 -5.22 6.83 -12.01
C HIS A 231 -5.76 5.51 -12.56
N ALA A 232 -4.95 4.46 -12.41
CA ALA A 232 -5.24 3.12 -12.90
C ALA A 232 -4.85 2.06 -11.90
N GLY A 233 -5.57 0.95 -11.93
CA GLY A 233 -5.16 -0.28 -11.28
C GLY A 233 -4.69 -1.32 -12.29
N PHE A 234 -4.15 -2.42 -11.78
CA PHE A 234 -3.62 -3.52 -12.58
C PHE A 234 -4.18 -4.85 -12.09
N ILE A 235 -4.78 -5.60 -13.00
CA ILE A 235 -5.23 -6.96 -12.72
C ILE A 235 -4.19 -7.95 -13.23
N VAL A 236 -3.75 -8.84 -12.35
CA VAL A 236 -2.87 -9.97 -12.63
C VAL A 236 -3.74 -11.22 -12.63
N GLU A 237 -3.78 -11.96 -13.73
CA GLU A 237 -4.57 -13.19 -13.88
C GLU A 237 -3.65 -14.37 -14.21
N SER A 238 -3.78 -15.48 -13.47
CA SER A 238 -3.03 -16.72 -13.72
C SER A 238 -3.78 -17.91 -13.14
N ASP A 239 -3.86 -19.00 -13.91
CA ASP A 239 -4.50 -20.28 -13.51
C ASP A 239 -5.92 -20.15 -12.92
N GLY A 240 -6.70 -19.18 -13.40
CA GLY A 240 -8.06 -18.90 -12.91
C GLY A 240 -8.13 -18.11 -11.61
N GLU A 241 -6.98 -17.71 -11.06
CA GLU A 241 -6.87 -16.76 -9.96
C GLU A 241 -6.62 -15.34 -10.48
N ALA A 242 -7.03 -14.34 -9.69
CA ALA A 242 -6.83 -12.94 -10.02
C ALA A 242 -6.47 -12.11 -8.79
N LEU A 243 -5.54 -11.18 -8.97
CA LEU A 243 -5.22 -10.12 -8.02
C LEU A 243 -5.46 -8.76 -8.67
N PHE A 244 -6.18 -7.87 -8.00
CA PHE A 244 -6.35 -6.49 -8.42
C PHE A 244 -5.54 -5.54 -7.54
N ILE A 245 -4.43 -5.05 -8.09
CA ILE A 245 -3.61 -3.99 -7.49
C ILE A 245 -4.24 -2.65 -7.87
N TRP A 246 -5.01 -2.06 -6.97
CA TRP A 246 -5.97 -1.01 -7.32
C TRP A 246 -5.46 0.43 -7.12
N GLY A 247 -4.18 0.61 -6.78
CA GLY A 247 -3.63 1.93 -6.41
C GLY A 247 -4.34 2.57 -5.20
N ASP A 248 -4.51 3.88 -5.29
CA ASP A 248 -5.08 4.77 -4.26
C ASP A 248 -6.61 4.86 -4.23
N ILE A 249 -7.28 3.73 -4.39
CA ILE A 249 -8.74 3.66 -4.19
C ILE A 249 -9.12 3.91 -2.73
N VAL A 250 -8.28 3.50 -1.78
CA VAL A 250 -8.47 3.71 -0.33
C VAL A 250 -7.15 4.13 0.31
N HIS A 251 -7.20 5.23 1.07
CA HIS A 251 -6.08 5.80 1.83
C HIS A 251 -6.23 5.52 3.33
N MET A 252 -7.48 5.59 3.83
CA MET A 252 -7.82 5.33 5.22
C MET A 252 -8.84 4.20 5.32
N ALA A 253 -8.36 2.96 5.44
CA ALA A 253 -9.21 1.77 5.47
C ALA A 253 -10.34 1.86 6.53
N THR A 254 -10.05 2.37 7.72
CA THR A 254 -11.06 2.52 8.79
C THR A 254 -12.24 3.40 8.40
N TYR A 255 -12.02 4.38 7.51
CA TYR A 255 -13.07 5.32 7.12
C TYR A 255 -13.67 4.98 5.78
N GLN A 256 -12.85 4.79 4.73
CA GLN A 256 -13.34 4.78 3.35
C GLN A 256 -14.00 3.46 2.93
N PHE A 257 -13.79 2.36 3.67
CA PHE A 257 -14.65 1.17 3.51
C PHE A 257 -16.03 1.40 4.12
N ALA A 258 -16.09 2.00 5.32
CA ALA A 258 -17.36 2.28 6.00
C ALA A 258 -18.16 3.43 5.35
N ARG A 259 -17.45 4.40 4.79
CA ARG A 259 -17.94 5.64 4.16
C ARG A 259 -17.20 5.85 2.84
N PRO A 260 -17.54 5.09 1.78
CA PRO A 260 -16.86 5.20 0.49
C PRO A 260 -17.13 6.53 -0.22
N ASP A 261 -18.12 7.30 0.26
CA ASP A 261 -18.38 8.69 -0.11
C ASP A 261 -17.40 9.70 0.48
N TRP A 262 -16.59 9.32 1.47
CA TRP A 262 -15.56 10.19 2.04
C TRP A 262 -14.29 10.14 1.19
N SER A 263 -13.94 11.28 0.62
CA SER A 263 -12.77 11.47 -0.23
C SER A 263 -11.59 11.98 0.59
N ILE A 264 -10.44 12.17 -0.06
CA ILE A 264 -9.25 12.73 0.59
C ILE A 264 -8.81 13.99 -0.14
N ALA A 265 -8.15 14.91 0.57
CA ALA A 265 -7.68 16.19 0.03
C ALA A 265 -6.67 16.05 -1.12
N PHE A 266 -6.12 14.86 -1.32
CA PHE A 266 -5.22 14.53 -2.42
C PHE A 266 -5.94 14.10 -3.70
N ASP A 267 -7.27 13.87 -3.65
CA ASP A 267 -8.05 13.56 -4.84
C ASP A 267 -8.20 14.81 -5.73
N VAL A 268 -7.67 14.75 -6.96
CA VAL A 268 -7.81 15.83 -7.97
C VAL A 268 -9.28 16.12 -8.29
N ASP A 269 -10.09 15.06 -8.44
CA ASP A 269 -11.54 15.14 -8.49
C ASP A 269 -12.13 14.25 -7.39
N SER A 270 -12.39 14.85 -6.23
CA SER A 270 -12.92 14.15 -5.06
C SER A 270 -14.27 13.47 -5.32
N LYS A 271 -15.11 14.01 -6.21
CA LYS A 271 -16.42 13.42 -6.51
C LYS A 271 -16.25 12.18 -7.38
N LEU A 272 -15.47 12.30 -8.46
CA LEU A 272 -15.17 11.18 -9.34
C LEU A 272 -14.40 10.08 -8.59
N ALA A 273 -13.47 10.45 -7.70
CA ALA A 273 -12.75 9.49 -6.86
C ALA A 273 -13.71 8.68 -5.97
N ALA A 274 -14.70 9.32 -5.34
CA ALA A 274 -15.72 8.62 -4.55
C ALA A 274 -16.60 7.70 -5.41
N GLU A 275 -17.00 8.13 -6.60
CA GLU A 275 -17.78 7.32 -7.54
C GLU A 275 -17.00 6.10 -8.04
N THR A 276 -15.74 6.30 -8.43
CA THR A 276 -14.82 5.23 -8.84
C THR A 276 -14.54 4.27 -7.69
N ARG A 277 -14.31 4.77 -6.47
CA ARG A 277 -14.14 3.95 -5.27
C ARG A 277 -15.35 3.06 -5.03
N LYS A 278 -16.57 3.63 -5.04
CA LYS A 278 -17.81 2.85 -4.86
C LYS A 278 -17.95 1.74 -5.89
N ARG A 279 -17.82 2.07 -7.20
CA ARG A 279 -17.90 1.08 -8.28
C ARG A 279 -16.84 -0.02 -8.14
N THR A 280 -15.63 0.35 -7.74
CA THR A 280 -14.53 -0.60 -7.53
C THR A 280 -14.83 -1.53 -6.37
N LEU A 281 -15.23 -0.99 -5.21
CA LEU A 281 -15.62 -1.77 -4.03
C LEU A 281 -16.80 -2.70 -4.32
N ASP A 282 -17.81 -2.23 -5.08
CA ASP A 282 -18.95 -3.03 -5.54
C ASP A 282 -18.47 -4.23 -6.36
N ARG A 283 -17.61 -3.99 -7.36
CA ARG A 283 -17.06 -5.03 -8.24
C ARG A 283 -16.27 -6.07 -7.47
N VAL A 284 -15.26 -5.66 -6.71
CA VAL A 284 -14.36 -6.62 -6.03
C VAL A 284 -15.07 -7.38 -4.91
N ALA A 285 -16.10 -6.79 -4.29
CA ALA A 285 -16.94 -7.49 -3.32
C ALA A 285 -17.87 -8.51 -3.97
N ALA A 286 -18.44 -8.20 -5.14
CA ALA A 286 -19.29 -9.11 -5.89
C ALA A 286 -18.49 -10.30 -6.46
N ASP A 287 -17.34 -10.01 -7.06
CA ASP A 287 -16.47 -11.00 -7.70
C ASP A 287 -15.63 -11.79 -6.67
N ARG A 288 -15.64 -11.35 -5.40
CA ARG A 288 -14.78 -11.87 -4.32
C ARG A 288 -13.30 -11.87 -4.72
N MET A 289 -12.89 -10.85 -5.46
CA MET A 289 -11.55 -10.72 -6.00
C MET A 289 -10.55 -10.39 -4.89
N LEU A 290 -9.36 -10.99 -4.95
CA LEU A 290 -8.25 -10.58 -4.10
C LEU A 290 -7.78 -9.20 -4.55
N ILE A 291 -7.61 -8.28 -3.61
CA ILE A 291 -7.11 -6.93 -3.87
C ILE A 291 -5.78 -6.68 -3.18
N ALA A 292 -5.06 -5.69 -3.70
CA ALA A 292 -3.83 -5.12 -3.15
C ALA A 292 -3.92 -3.59 -3.22
N GLY A 293 -3.78 -2.91 -2.08
CA GLY A 293 -3.84 -1.45 -2.00
C GLY A 293 -2.57 -0.82 -1.46
N MET A 294 -2.23 0.36 -1.98
CA MET A 294 -0.96 1.04 -1.64
C MET A 294 -0.92 1.52 -0.20
N HIS A 295 -2.07 1.93 0.34
CA HIS A 295 -2.21 2.44 1.71
C HIS A 295 -3.08 1.56 2.62
N LEU A 296 -3.36 0.34 2.20
CA LEU A 296 -3.94 -0.67 3.09
C LEU A 296 -2.87 -1.21 4.03
N PRO A 297 -3.21 -1.58 5.29
CA PRO A 297 -2.24 -2.11 6.24
C PRO A 297 -1.36 -3.20 5.59
N PHE A 298 -0.03 -3.02 5.63
CA PHE A 298 0.92 -3.94 5.01
C PHE A 298 0.63 -5.38 5.46
N PRO A 299 0.55 -6.36 4.55
CA PRO A 299 1.02 -6.35 3.15
C PRO A 299 0.02 -5.78 2.11
N GLY A 300 -1.10 -5.21 2.55
CA GLY A 300 -2.09 -4.61 1.67
C GLY A 300 -2.99 -5.59 0.92
N PHE A 301 -2.76 -6.90 1.06
CA PHE A 301 -3.59 -7.96 0.48
C PHE A 301 -4.86 -8.22 1.27
N GLY A 302 -6.00 -8.36 0.58
CA GLY A 302 -7.23 -8.82 1.21
C GLY A 302 -8.41 -8.91 0.26
N HIS A 303 -9.58 -9.09 0.83
CA HIS A 303 -10.85 -9.09 0.13
C HIS A 303 -11.73 -7.96 0.66
N VAL A 304 -12.73 -7.60 -0.12
CA VAL A 304 -13.77 -6.66 0.29
C VAL A 304 -15.05 -7.45 0.50
N ALA A 305 -15.70 -7.25 1.65
CA ALA A 305 -17.04 -7.77 1.90
C ALA A 305 -18.04 -6.63 2.06
N ARG A 306 -19.28 -6.86 1.60
CA ARG A 306 -20.39 -5.96 1.88
C ARG A 306 -20.75 -6.01 3.37
N ASP A 307 -21.11 -4.85 3.91
CA ASP A 307 -21.61 -4.68 5.27
C ASP A 307 -22.77 -3.67 5.24
N GLY A 308 -23.97 -4.16 4.91
CA GLY A 308 -25.13 -3.31 4.62
C GLY A 308 -24.87 -2.41 3.40
N GLN A 309 -24.90 -1.09 3.61
CA GLN A 309 -24.58 -0.07 2.59
C GLN A 309 -23.09 0.31 2.55
N ALA A 310 -22.30 -0.30 3.43
CA ALA A 310 -20.88 -0.08 3.57
C ALA A 310 -20.08 -1.30 3.13
N TYR A 311 -18.76 -1.22 3.29
CA TYR A 311 -17.82 -2.29 3.04
C TYR A 311 -16.95 -2.53 4.26
N ARG A 312 -16.33 -3.70 4.29
CA ARG A 312 -15.24 -4.01 5.22
C ARG A 312 -14.08 -4.64 4.47
N PHE A 313 -12.87 -4.23 4.84
CA PHE A 313 -11.66 -4.93 4.46
C PHE A 313 -11.54 -6.22 5.25
N VAL A 314 -11.24 -7.30 4.56
CA VAL A 314 -10.95 -8.61 5.14
C VAL A 314 -9.51 -8.94 4.76
N PRO A 315 -8.53 -8.79 5.68
CA PRO A 315 -7.14 -9.12 5.39
C PRO A 315 -7.04 -10.52 4.80
N ALA A 316 -6.19 -10.69 3.78
CA ALA A 316 -5.96 -12.01 3.22
C ALA A 316 -5.40 -12.93 4.30
N GLU A 317 -5.75 -14.21 4.23
CA GLU A 317 -5.07 -15.20 5.06
C GLU A 317 -3.58 -15.21 4.74
N TRP A 318 -2.78 -15.49 5.75
CA TRP A 318 -1.33 -15.55 5.58
C TRP A 318 -0.97 -16.76 4.72
N ALA A 319 -0.60 -16.49 3.46
CA ALA A 319 -0.25 -17.49 2.46
C ALA A 319 1.24 -17.88 2.57
N TYR A 320 1.62 -18.50 3.69
CA TYR A 320 2.96 -19.07 3.84
C TYR A 320 3.01 -20.46 3.22
N GLU A 321 3.46 -20.52 1.97
CA GLU A 321 3.75 -21.76 1.26
C GLU A 321 5.27 -21.93 1.21
N LEU A 322 5.76 -23.06 1.76
CA LEU A 322 7.18 -23.45 1.79
C LEU A 322 7.62 -24.09 0.48
#